data_AF-A0A0C9YRS5-F1
#
_entry.id   AF-A0A0C9YRS5-F1
#
_cell.length_a   1.000
_cell.length_b   1.000
_cell.length_c   1.000
_cell.angle_alpha   90.00
_cell.angle_beta   90.00
_cell.angle_gamma   90.00
#
_symmetry.space_group_name_H-M   'P 1'
#
loop_
_entity.id
_entity.type
_entity.pdbx_description
1 polymer ?
#
loop_
_entity_poly.entity_id
_entity_poly.type
_entity_poly.pdbx_seq_one_letter_code
_entity_poly.pdbx_strand_id
1 'polypeptide(L)'
;ADKEFETDPEFHTFRRHLFHTSLEAIFHTMHPAMTKPRSVKCADGHYCRAIYGLGPYIADYPEQALLACIVQGWCPKCTAHRTNLDNDLNAILHNHEYTQLLMDSFASHVLWQKHGIVDDILLIAPDILHQIIKGTFKDHLVSWVETYLRKHYKNDFEAVLADIDRQYVETPILWLVLILD
;
A
#
# COMPACT_ATOMS: atom_id res chain seq x y z
N ALA A 1 -18.98 9.40 -4.79
CA ALA A 1 -18.07 10.35 -5.45
C ALA A 1 -18.56 10.52 -6.88
N ASP A 2 -18.67 11.76 -7.35
CA ASP A 2 -19.18 12.07 -8.68
C ASP A 2 -18.26 11.48 -9.76
N LYS A 3 -18.83 10.63 -10.63
CA LYS A 3 -18.11 9.91 -11.70
C LYS A 3 -17.67 10.80 -12.86
N GLU A 4 -17.86 12.11 -12.74
CA GLU A 4 -17.68 13.09 -13.82
C GLU A 4 -16.21 13.20 -14.28
N PHE A 5 -15.26 12.91 -13.38
CA PHE A 5 -13.81 13.06 -13.65
C PHE A 5 -13.04 11.73 -13.59
N GLU A 6 -13.72 10.58 -13.65
CA GLU A 6 -13.06 9.26 -13.57
C GLU A 6 -12.05 9.00 -14.69
N THR A 7 -12.16 9.71 -15.82
CA THR A 7 -11.30 9.53 -17.00
C THR A 7 -10.43 10.74 -17.31
N ASP A 8 -10.49 11.81 -16.50
CA ASP A 8 -9.77 13.05 -16.76
C ASP A 8 -8.29 12.93 -16.33
N PRO A 9 -7.33 12.95 -17.28
CA PRO A 9 -5.91 12.83 -16.96
C PRO A 9 -5.35 14.03 -16.19
N GLU A 10 -5.89 15.24 -16.40
CA GLU A 10 -5.47 16.42 -15.64
C GLU A 10 -5.94 16.30 -14.19
N PHE A 11 -7.17 15.86 -13.97
CA PHE A 11 -7.70 15.62 -12.63
C PHE A 11 -6.92 14.53 -11.88
N HIS A 12 -6.52 13.44 -12.56
CA HIS A 12 -5.67 12.40 -11.96
C HIS A 12 -4.30 12.94 -11.54
N THR A 13 -3.70 13.79 -12.36
CA THR A 13 -2.42 14.44 -12.08
C THR A 13 -2.54 15.42 -10.91
N PHE A 14 -3.61 16.22 -10.87
CA PHE A 14 -3.92 17.10 -9.76
C PHE A 14 -4.10 16.32 -8.45
N ARG A 15 -4.86 15.23 -8.46
CA ARG A 15 -5.08 14.38 -7.28
C ARG A 15 -3.78 13.80 -6.73
N ARG A 16 -2.90 13.31 -7.61
CA ARG A 16 -1.56 12.84 -7.22
C ARG A 16 -0.76 13.94 -6.53
N HIS A 17 -0.66 15.11 -7.16
CA HIS A 17 0.08 16.25 -6.61
C HIS A 17 -0.46 16.69 -5.25
N LEU A 18 -1.78 16.84 -5.13
CA LEU A 18 -2.43 17.25 -3.89
C LEU A 18 -2.14 16.24 -2.77
N PHE A 19 -2.25 14.94 -3.07
CA PHE A 19 -2.02 13.88 -2.10
C PHE A 19 -0.57 13.87 -1.59
N HIS A 20 0.41 13.84 -2.49
CA HIS A 20 1.83 13.80 -2.13
C HIS A 20 2.31 15.07 -1.45
N THR A 21 1.88 16.26 -1.91
CA THR A 21 2.21 17.54 -1.26
C THR A 21 1.63 17.60 0.15
N SER A 22 0.43 17.03 0.35
CA SER A 22 -0.17 16.95 1.68
C SER A 22 0.64 16.04 2.61
N LEU A 23 1.09 14.88 2.13
CA LEU A 23 1.97 13.99 2.90
C LEU A 23 3.28 14.67 3.26
N GLU A 24 3.92 15.35 2.30
CA GLU A 24 5.13 16.12 2.56
C GLU A 24 4.90 17.19 3.64
N ALA A 25 3.81 17.96 3.55
CA ALA A 25 3.48 19.00 4.52
C ALA A 25 3.24 18.42 5.93
N ILE A 26 2.53 17.30 6.03
CA ILE A 26 2.27 16.60 7.30
C ILE A 26 3.58 16.14 7.94
N PHE A 27 4.48 15.54 7.15
CA PHE A 27 5.72 14.94 7.65
C PHE A 27 6.93 15.88 7.66
N HIS A 28 6.80 17.11 7.14
CA HIS A 28 7.88 18.08 7.07
C HIS A 28 8.56 18.30 8.43
N THR A 29 7.77 18.34 9.52
CA THR A 29 8.30 18.53 10.88
C THR A 29 9.06 17.32 11.42
N MET A 30 8.77 16.11 10.91
CA MET A 30 9.44 14.87 11.30
C MET A 30 10.73 14.63 10.55
N HIS A 31 10.91 15.21 9.36
CA HIS A 31 12.07 15.00 8.49
C HIS A 31 13.43 15.06 9.24
N PRO A 32 13.70 16.05 10.12
CA PRO A 32 14.97 16.08 10.85
C PRO A 32 15.23 14.85 11.75
N ALA A 33 14.17 14.27 12.32
CA ALA A 33 14.24 13.08 13.16
C ALA A 33 14.38 11.78 12.34
N MET A 34 14.07 11.83 11.04
CA MET A 34 14.23 10.73 10.09
C MET A 34 15.64 10.67 9.48
N THR A 35 16.36 11.78 9.45
CA THR A 35 17.73 11.83 8.93
C THR A 35 18.80 11.76 10.03
N LYS A 36 18.53 12.33 11.20
CA LYS A 36 19.51 12.46 12.28
C LYS A 36 19.08 11.68 13.53
N PRO A 37 19.92 10.76 14.05
CA PRO A 37 19.60 10.05 15.29
C PRO A 37 19.42 11.01 16.46
N ARG A 38 18.39 10.78 17.28
CA ARG A 38 18.14 11.49 18.54
C ARG A 38 18.39 10.57 19.73
N SER A 39 18.86 11.14 20.83
CA SER A 39 19.02 10.39 22.09
C SER A 39 17.65 10.22 22.73
N VAL A 40 17.23 8.97 22.93
CA VAL A 40 15.94 8.59 23.51
C VAL A 40 16.19 7.66 24.68
N LYS A 41 15.51 7.91 25.80
CA LYS A 41 15.54 7.00 26.94
C LYS A 41 14.61 5.83 26.67
N CYS A 42 15.17 4.63 26.58
CA CYS A 42 14.43 3.39 26.38
C CYS A 42 13.75 2.93 27.69
N ALA A 43 12.82 1.99 27.57
CA ALA A 43 12.06 1.46 28.70
C ALA A 43 12.93 0.74 29.74
N ASP A 44 14.10 0.25 29.34
CA ASP A 44 15.12 -0.35 30.21
C ASP A 44 15.96 0.68 30.98
N GLY A 45 15.73 1.98 30.75
CA GLY A 45 16.42 3.08 31.41
C GLY A 45 17.68 3.57 30.70
N HIS A 46 18.16 2.88 29.66
CA HIS A 46 19.34 3.28 28.89
C HIS A 46 19.00 4.30 27.81
N TYR A 47 19.98 5.12 27.41
CA TYR A 47 19.84 6.05 26.30
C TYR A 47 20.35 5.42 25.00
N CYS A 48 19.49 5.38 24.00
CA CYS A 48 19.80 4.88 22.67
C CYS A 48 19.71 5.99 21.63
N ARG A 49 20.50 5.88 20.55
CA ARG A 49 20.35 6.74 19.38
C ARG A 49 19.27 6.15 18.48
N ALA A 50 18.11 6.80 18.42
CA ALA A 50 16.99 6.39 17.59
C ALA A 50 16.87 7.30 16.37
N ILE A 51 16.72 6.70 15.19
CA ILE A 51 16.22 7.38 13.99
C ILE A 51 14.75 7.03 13.88
N TYR A 52 13.89 8.03 13.73
CA TYR A 52 12.45 7.80 13.56
C TYR A 52 12.18 7.53 12.08
N GLY A 53 11.60 6.39 11.75
CA GLY A 53 11.17 6.08 10.40
C GLY A 53 9.66 6.19 10.28
N LEU A 54 9.17 6.50 9.08
CA LEU A 54 7.79 6.19 8.74
C LEU A 54 7.70 4.70 8.45
N GLY A 55 6.69 4.07 9.04
CA GLY A 55 6.34 2.70 8.69
C GLY A 55 5.82 2.61 7.25
N PRO A 56 5.60 1.38 6.75
CA PRO A 56 4.96 1.15 5.47
C PRO A 56 3.60 1.86 5.40
N TYR A 57 3.31 2.53 4.29
CA TYR A 57 1.96 3.07 4.10
C TYR A 57 1.01 1.91 3.81
N ILE A 58 0.04 1.73 4.70
CA ILE A 58 -0.99 0.68 4.67
C ILE A 58 -2.10 1.17 3.74
N ALA A 59 -2.16 0.60 2.54
CA ALA A 59 -3.05 1.02 1.47
C ALA A 59 -3.53 -0.18 0.66
N ASP A 60 -4.74 -0.10 0.09
CA ASP A 60 -5.19 -1.05 -0.93
C ASP A 60 -4.44 -0.84 -2.25
N TYR A 61 -4.53 -1.78 -3.20
CA TYR A 61 -3.73 -1.70 -4.43
C TYR A 61 -3.93 -0.40 -5.25
N PRO A 62 -5.15 0.11 -5.49
CA PRO A 62 -5.34 1.40 -6.14
C PRO A 62 -4.64 2.56 -5.42
N GLU A 63 -4.70 2.61 -4.09
CA GLU A 63 -4.00 3.62 -3.29
C GLU A 63 -2.48 3.39 -3.29
N GLN A 64 -2.00 2.15 -3.28
CA GLN A 64 -0.59 1.83 -3.47
C GLN A 64 -0.08 2.33 -4.82
N ALA A 65 -0.87 2.21 -5.89
CA ALA A 65 -0.49 2.73 -7.20
C ALA A 65 -0.39 4.26 -7.20
N LEU A 66 -1.27 4.94 -6.46
CA LEU A 66 -1.22 6.39 -6.23
C LEU A 66 0.05 6.80 -5.45
N LEU A 67 0.36 6.10 -4.37
CA LEU A 67 1.52 6.32 -3.49
C LEU A 67 2.85 6.05 -4.18
N ALA A 68 2.91 4.96 -4.93
CA ALA A 68 4.10 4.53 -5.65
C ALA A 68 4.21 5.22 -7.02
N CYS A 69 3.30 6.10 -7.42
CA CYS A 69 3.30 6.73 -8.75
C CYS A 69 3.50 5.71 -9.89
N ILE A 70 2.85 4.54 -9.76
CA ILE A 70 2.90 3.50 -10.79
C ILE A 70 1.60 3.45 -11.58
N VAL A 71 1.70 2.93 -12.79
CA VAL A 71 0.53 2.59 -13.61
C VAL A 71 -0.16 1.37 -12.99
N GLN A 72 -1.49 1.41 -12.87
CA GLN A 72 -2.25 0.27 -12.38
C GLN A 72 -1.95 -1.01 -13.19
N GLY A 73 -1.82 -2.13 -12.49
CA GLY A 73 -1.40 -3.42 -13.02
C GLY A 73 0.10 -3.69 -12.94
N TRP A 74 0.92 -2.71 -12.54
CA TRP A 74 2.35 -2.90 -12.29
C TRP A 74 2.67 -3.18 -10.82
N CYS A 75 3.87 -3.69 -10.55
CA CYS A 75 4.33 -3.88 -9.18
C CYS A 75 4.77 -2.55 -8.56
N PRO A 76 4.23 -2.16 -7.39
CA PRO A 76 4.63 -0.91 -6.73
C PRO A 76 5.96 -1.05 -5.98
N LYS A 77 6.53 -2.26 -5.92
CA LYS A 77 7.80 -2.54 -5.21
C LYS A 77 8.98 -2.84 -6.11
N CYS A 78 8.76 -3.39 -7.29
CA CYS A 78 9.85 -3.83 -8.17
C CYS A 78 9.59 -3.51 -9.64
N THR A 79 10.64 -3.63 -10.43
CA THR A 79 10.64 -3.36 -11.87
C THR A 79 10.08 -4.52 -12.70
N ALA A 80 9.45 -5.52 -12.08
CA ALA A 80 8.87 -6.66 -12.80
C ALA A 80 7.81 -6.18 -13.79
N HIS A 81 7.85 -6.76 -14.99
CA HIS A 81 6.86 -6.43 -16.01
C HIS A 81 5.46 -6.89 -15.58
N ARG A 82 4.43 -6.06 -15.85
CA ARG A 82 3.01 -6.34 -15.49
C ARG A 82 2.46 -7.71 -15.93
N THR A 83 3.06 -8.32 -16.96
CA THR A 83 2.65 -9.65 -17.46
C THR A 83 3.49 -10.80 -16.89
N ASN A 84 4.49 -10.51 -16.07
CA ASN A 84 5.41 -11.50 -15.51
C ASN A 84 5.88 -11.09 -14.11
N LEU A 85 4.93 -10.87 -13.20
CA LEU A 85 5.22 -10.40 -11.84
C LEU A 85 5.96 -11.45 -10.99
N ASP A 86 5.77 -12.74 -11.25
CA ASP A 86 6.27 -13.83 -10.41
C ASP A 86 7.61 -14.43 -10.85
N ASN A 87 7.97 -14.34 -12.15
CA ASN A 87 9.12 -15.07 -12.71
C ASN A 87 10.20 -14.16 -13.31
N ASP A 88 10.17 -12.86 -13.05
CA ASP A 88 11.22 -11.96 -13.52
C ASP A 88 12.41 -11.96 -12.55
N LEU A 89 13.38 -12.83 -12.82
CA LEU A 89 14.61 -12.96 -12.02
C LEU A 89 15.50 -11.70 -12.07
N ASN A 90 15.27 -10.81 -13.03
CA ASN A 90 16.01 -9.55 -13.16
C ASN A 90 15.26 -8.38 -12.53
N ALA A 91 14.05 -8.58 -12.00
CA ALA A 91 13.31 -7.54 -11.34
C ALA A 91 14.05 -7.09 -10.08
N ILE A 92 14.37 -5.80 -10.02
CA ILE A 92 14.98 -5.17 -8.86
C ILE A 92 13.92 -4.37 -8.10
N LEU A 93 14.14 -4.15 -6.80
CA LEU A 93 13.31 -3.24 -6.05
C LEU A 93 13.44 -1.83 -6.61
N HIS A 94 12.31 -1.11 -6.65
CA HIS A 94 12.32 0.31 -6.96
C HIS A 94 13.20 1.02 -5.93
N ASN A 95 14.07 1.89 -6.42
CA ASN A 95 14.88 2.76 -5.59
C ASN A 95 14.88 4.15 -6.21
N HIS A 96 15.01 5.17 -5.36
CA HIS A 96 14.83 6.56 -5.79
C HIS A 96 15.85 6.96 -6.86
N GLU A 97 17.10 6.50 -6.75
CA GLU A 97 18.16 6.80 -7.72
C GLU A 97 17.84 6.22 -9.11
N TYR A 98 17.42 4.96 -9.16
CA TYR A 98 17.04 4.27 -10.40
C TYR A 98 15.81 4.88 -11.04
N THR A 99 14.76 5.18 -10.25
CA THR A 99 13.56 5.85 -10.77
C THR A 99 13.92 7.24 -11.31
N GLN A 100 14.73 8.02 -10.59
CA GLN A 100 15.16 9.33 -11.04
C GLN A 100 15.94 9.24 -12.35
N LEU A 101 16.88 8.29 -12.47
CA LEU A 101 17.62 8.06 -13.70
C LEU A 101 16.70 7.71 -14.88
N LEU A 102 15.66 6.92 -14.66
CA LEU A 102 14.66 6.64 -15.70
C LEU A 102 13.89 7.91 -16.11
N MET A 103 13.43 8.68 -15.13
CA MET A 103 12.72 9.95 -15.36
C MET A 103 13.56 10.95 -16.14
N ASP A 104 14.86 11.03 -15.85
CA ASP A 104 15.79 11.93 -16.53
C ASP A 104 16.14 11.44 -17.95
N SER A 105 16.06 10.13 -18.20
CA SER A 105 16.49 9.50 -19.46
C SER A 105 15.39 9.30 -20.50
N PHE A 106 14.13 9.20 -20.07
CA PHE A 106 13.02 8.79 -20.93
C PHE A 106 11.85 9.78 -20.89
N ALA A 107 11.14 9.91 -22.02
CA ALA A 107 9.90 10.68 -22.07
C ALA A 107 8.75 9.97 -21.33
N SER A 108 7.79 10.74 -20.81
CA SER A 108 6.66 10.27 -19.99
C SER A 108 5.90 9.07 -20.60
N HIS A 109 5.65 9.09 -21.91
CA HIS A 109 4.94 8.00 -22.58
C HIS A 109 5.74 6.67 -22.57
N VAL A 110 7.08 6.73 -22.60
CA VAL A 110 7.95 5.55 -22.50
C VAL A 110 7.95 5.03 -21.07
N LEU A 111 8.05 5.92 -20.09
CA LEU A 111 7.97 5.58 -18.67
C LEU A 111 6.66 4.86 -18.34
N TRP A 112 5.54 5.43 -18.80
CA TRP A 112 4.22 4.85 -18.61
C TRP A 112 4.09 3.44 -19.21
N GLN A 113 4.50 3.28 -20.48
CA GLN A 113 4.25 2.05 -21.21
C GLN A 113 5.24 0.93 -20.89
N LYS A 114 6.53 1.26 -20.73
CA LYS A 114 7.60 0.26 -20.59
C LYS A 114 8.05 0.03 -19.16
N HIS A 115 7.92 1.03 -18.30
CA HIS A 115 8.40 0.97 -16.91
C HIS A 115 7.26 1.03 -15.90
N GLY A 116 6.04 1.37 -16.34
CA GLY A 116 4.90 1.54 -15.45
C GLY A 116 5.06 2.69 -14.48
N ILE A 117 5.87 3.71 -14.82
CA ILE A 117 6.18 4.86 -13.96
C ILE A 117 5.40 6.08 -14.47
N VAL A 118 4.81 6.82 -13.52
CA VAL A 118 4.25 8.15 -13.74
C VAL A 118 5.27 9.17 -13.23
N ASP A 119 5.75 10.04 -14.11
CA ASP A 119 6.87 10.95 -13.91
C ASP A 119 6.54 12.23 -13.12
N ASP A 120 5.54 12.17 -12.24
CA ASP A 120 5.11 13.31 -11.41
C ASP A 120 6.01 13.47 -10.17
N ILE A 121 5.98 12.49 -9.25
CA ILE A 121 6.56 12.58 -7.90
C ILE A 121 7.27 11.26 -7.53
N LEU A 122 8.32 11.35 -6.71
CA LEU A 122 9.08 10.19 -6.22
C LEU A 122 8.22 9.22 -5.39
N LEU A 123 8.49 7.92 -5.56
CA LEU A 123 7.73 6.82 -4.95
C LEU A 123 7.80 6.84 -3.42
N ILE A 124 6.67 6.55 -2.77
CA ILE A 124 6.63 6.12 -1.37
C ILE A 124 6.51 4.59 -1.32
N ALA A 125 7.34 3.95 -0.50
CA ALA A 125 7.33 2.49 -0.37
C ALA A 125 6.00 1.98 0.24
N PRO A 126 5.20 1.18 -0.48
CA PRO A 126 3.93 0.69 0.04
C PRO A 126 4.08 -0.57 0.89
N ASP A 127 3.10 -0.82 1.75
CA ASP A 127 3.00 -2.09 2.47
C ASP A 127 2.32 -3.19 1.64
N ILE A 128 2.93 -4.38 1.54
CA ILE A 128 2.26 -5.54 0.93
C ILE A 128 1.37 -6.27 1.95
N LEU A 129 1.67 -6.14 3.25
CA LEU A 129 0.98 -6.89 4.29
C LEU A 129 -0.52 -6.55 4.30
N HIS A 130 -0.86 -5.27 4.14
CA HIS A 130 -2.24 -4.83 4.02
C HIS A 130 -2.95 -5.42 2.80
N GLN A 131 -2.30 -5.46 1.63
CA GLN A 131 -2.89 -6.01 0.41
C GLN A 131 -3.21 -7.50 0.55
N ILE A 132 -2.36 -8.25 1.27
CA ILE A 132 -2.62 -9.66 1.56
C ILE A 132 -3.84 -9.74 2.48
N ILE A 133 -3.86 -9.01 3.59
CA ILE A 133 -4.90 -9.17 4.62
C ILE A 133 -6.26 -8.64 4.15
N LYS A 134 -6.32 -7.43 3.58
CA LYS A 134 -7.57 -6.84 3.09
C LYS A 134 -7.95 -7.45 1.73
N GLY A 135 -7.09 -7.29 0.73
CA GLY A 135 -7.42 -7.68 -0.64
C GLY A 135 -7.59 -9.19 -0.83
N THR A 136 -6.75 -10.02 -0.20
CA THR A 136 -6.80 -11.48 -0.42
C THR A 136 -7.63 -12.20 0.64
N PHE A 137 -7.39 -11.91 1.92
CA PHE A 137 -8.11 -12.62 2.99
C PHE A 137 -9.53 -12.08 3.17
N LYS A 138 -9.73 -10.78 3.39
CA LYS A 138 -11.06 -10.20 3.63
C LYS A 138 -11.93 -10.27 2.36
N ASP A 139 -11.49 -9.65 1.27
CA ASP A 139 -12.35 -9.41 0.10
C ASP A 139 -12.59 -10.67 -0.76
N HIS A 140 -11.71 -11.68 -0.67
CA HIS A 140 -11.85 -12.93 -1.41
C HIS A 140 -12.16 -14.12 -0.50
N LEU A 141 -11.28 -14.47 0.43
CA LEU A 141 -11.44 -15.70 1.21
C LEU A 141 -12.63 -15.63 2.17
N VAL A 142 -12.74 -14.58 2.99
CA VAL A 142 -13.85 -14.41 3.95
C VAL A 142 -15.16 -14.27 3.18
N SER A 143 -15.20 -13.43 2.14
CA SER A 143 -16.37 -13.30 1.25
C SER A 143 -16.83 -14.63 0.64
N TRP A 144 -15.88 -15.47 0.20
CA TRP A 144 -16.18 -16.81 -0.31
C TRP A 144 -16.72 -17.74 0.78
N VAL A 145 -16.11 -17.74 1.96
CA VAL A 145 -16.57 -18.54 3.12
C VAL A 145 -17.98 -18.11 3.52
N GLU A 146 -18.25 -16.81 3.62
CA GLU A 146 -19.60 -16.30 3.89
C GLU A 146 -20.61 -16.78 2.85
N THR A 147 -20.26 -16.69 1.56
CA THR A 147 -21.13 -17.17 0.47
C THR A 147 -21.41 -18.68 0.60
N TYR A 148 -20.40 -19.46 0.93
CA TYR A 148 -20.53 -20.90 1.15
C TYR A 148 -21.43 -21.21 2.35
N LEU A 149 -21.21 -20.55 3.49
CA LEU A 149 -21.99 -20.74 4.71
C LEU A 149 -23.45 -20.34 4.51
N ARG A 150 -23.73 -19.22 3.82
CA ARG A 150 -25.09 -18.80 3.47
C ARG A 150 -25.82 -19.87 2.65
N LYS A 151 -25.11 -20.54 1.72
CA LYS A 151 -25.69 -21.59 0.89
C LYS A 151 -26.00 -22.87 1.67
N HIS A 152 -25.15 -23.24 2.62
CA HIS A 152 -25.26 -24.51 3.36
C HIS A 152 -26.11 -24.45 4.62
N TYR A 153 -25.99 -23.38 5.40
CA TYR A 153 -26.63 -23.28 6.72
C TYR A 153 -27.92 -22.45 6.71
N LYS A 154 -28.21 -21.71 5.62
CA LYS A 154 -29.43 -20.92 5.38
C LYS A 154 -29.91 -20.17 6.63
N ASN A 155 -30.81 -20.78 7.41
CA ASN A 155 -31.43 -20.19 8.60
C ASN A 155 -30.45 -20.06 9.79
N ASP A 156 -29.45 -20.94 9.87
CA ASP A 156 -28.46 -20.96 10.95
C ASP A 156 -27.19 -20.18 10.59
N PHE A 157 -27.13 -19.54 9.42
CA PHE A 157 -25.96 -18.82 8.92
C PHE A 157 -25.43 -17.79 9.94
N GLU A 158 -26.31 -16.93 10.46
CA GLU A 158 -25.92 -15.86 11.37
C GLU A 158 -25.37 -16.41 12.70
N ALA A 159 -25.91 -17.55 13.17
CA ALA A 159 -25.43 -18.20 14.40
C ALA A 159 -24.05 -18.86 14.19
N VAL A 160 -23.85 -19.51 13.03
CA VAL A 160 -22.57 -20.13 12.67
C VAL A 160 -21.48 -19.08 12.43
N LEU A 161 -21.81 -17.97 11.75
CA LEU A 161 -20.86 -16.88 11.53
C LEU A 161 -20.47 -16.21 12.86
N ALA A 162 -21.44 -15.95 13.75
CA ALA A 162 -21.16 -15.37 15.06
C ALA A 162 -20.29 -16.28 15.95
N ASP A 163 -20.44 -17.61 15.84
CA ASP A 163 -19.58 -18.57 16.56
C ASP A 163 -18.15 -18.57 16.00
N ILE A 164 -18.01 -18.51 14.67
CA ILE A 164 -16.71 -18.37 14.00
C ILE A 164 -16.03 -17.06 14.44
N ASP A 165 -16.73 -15.93 14.34
CA ASP A 165 -16.20 -14.62 14.74
C ASP A 165 -15.77 -14.62 16.21
N ARG A 166 -16.59 -15.20 17.10
CA ARG A 166 -16.27 -15.34 18.52
C ARG A 166 -14.96 -16.12 18.73
N GLN A 167 -14.75 -17.24 18.02
CA GLN A 167 -13.53 -18.03 18.13
C GLN A 167 -12.29 -17.27 17.64
N TYR A 168 -12.45 -16.40 16.63
CA TYR A 168 -11.35 -15.59 16.10
C TYR A 168 -11.01 -14.37 16.98
N VAL A 169 -11.97 -13.78 17.69
CA VAL A 169 -11.74 -12.67 18.66
C VAL A 169 -10.76 -13.09 19.77
N GLU A 170 -10.71 -14.38 20.11
CA GLU A 170 -9.77 -14.93 21.08
C GLU A 170 -8.31 -14.98 20.57
N THR A 171 -8.06 -14.65 19.29
CA THR A 171 -6.73 -14.49 18.68
C THR A 171 -6.44 -13.01 18.30
N PRO A 172 -5.84 -12.22 19.20
CA PRO A 172 -5.79 -10.76 19.07
C PRO A 172 -4.94 -10.20 17.93
N ILE A 173 -4.09 -11.00 17.28
CA ILE A 173 -3.16 -10.52 16.24
C ILE A 173 -3.80 -10.44 14.85
N LEU A 174 -4.73 -11.36 14.52
CA LEU A 174 -5.41 -11.34 13.22
C LEU A 174 -6.59 -10.36 13.18
N TRP A 175 -7.30 -10.21 14.30
CA TRP A 175 -8.56 -9.45 14.38
C TRP A 175 -8.38 -7.93 14.29
N LEU A 176 -7.29 -7.39 14.85
CA LEU A 176 -6.99 -5.95 14.80
C LEU A 176 -6.74 -5.44 13.38
N VAL A 177 -6.28 -6.30 12.46
CA VAL A 177 -5.97 -5.90 11.08
C VAL A 177 -7.17 -6.02 10.14
N LEU A 178 -8.17 -6.85 10.48
CA LEU A 178 -9.36 -7.06 9.63
C LEU A 178 -10.48 -6.03 9.86
N ILE A 179 -10.49 -5.34 11.01
CA ILE A 179 -11.61 -4.48 11.45
C ILE A 179 -11.30 -2.99 11.42
N LEU A 180 -10.03 -2.58 11.41
CA LEU A 180 -9.69 -1.16 11.39
C LEU A 180 -9.93 -0.45 10.03
N ASP A 181 -10.50 -1.16 9.04
CA ASP A 181 -10.98 -0.59 7.76
C ASP A 181 -12.33 -1.18 7.32
#